data_AF-A0A0S4X184-F1
#
_entry.id   AF-A0A0S4X184-F1
#
_cell.length_a   1.000
_cell.length_b   1.000
_cell.length_c   1.000
_cell.angle_alpha   90.00
_cell.angle_beta   90.00
_cell.angle_gamma   90.00
#
_symmetry.space_group_name_H-M   'P 1'
#
loop_
_entity.id
_entity.type
_entity.pdbx_description
1 polymer ?
#
loop_
_entity_poly.entity_id
_entity_poly.type
_entity_poly.pdbx_seq_one_letter_code
_entity_poly.pdbx_strand_id
1 'polypeptide(L)'
;MIERLRAAEHHLLAGGIETDTADQLHDRGVRFHESLVEASGNAFFIDTIRRVNRVRRLLSYRSMQHRERYPEHARQHLHILDLLARERNEAASDMMRAHLRHTLDAITNIASILEP
;
A
#
# COMPACT_ATOMS: atom_id res chain seq x y z
N MET A 1 -4.47 14.59 6.33
CA MET A 1 -4.32 13.16 5.98
C MET A 1 -3.34 12.97 4.82
N ILE A 2 -3.65 13.50 3.63
CA ILE A 2 -2.86 13.30 2.40
C ILE A 2 -1.38 13.63 2.59
N GLU A 3 -1.04 14.78 3.17
CA GLU A 3 0.37 15.17 3.38
C GLU A 3 1.16 14.19 4.25
N ARG A 4 0.53 13.63 5.30
CA ARG A 4 1.16 12.59 6.13
C ARG A 4 1.45 11.32 5.33
N LEU A 5 0.54 10.94 4.43
CA LEU A 5 0.75 9.79 3.56
C LEU A 5 1.86 10.10 2.54
N ARG A 6 1.85 11.28 1.90
CA ARG A 6 2.92 11.71 0.98
C ARG A 6 4.29 11.68 1.62
N ALA A 7 4.41 12.18 2.85
CA ALA A 7 5.66 12.17 3.60
C ALA A 7 6.19 10.73 3.81
N ALA A 8 5.31 9.77 4.11
CA ALA A 8 5.69 8.37 4.25
C ALA A 8 6.14 7.74 2.92
N GLU A 9 5.51 8.09 1.81
CA GLU A 9 5.92 7.64 0.47
C GLU A 9 7.28 8.23 0.06
N HIS A 10 7.51 9.51 0.33
CA HIS A 10 8.77 10.18 0.08
C HIS A 10 9.91 9.67 0.97
N HIS A 11 9.66 9.44 2.26
CA HIS A 11 10.61 8.77 3.17
C HIS A 11 11.06 7.45 2.57
N LEU A 12 10.10 6.65 2.08
CA LEU A 12 10.43 5.37 1.49
C LEU A 12 11.37 5.54 0.28
N LEU A 13 11.04 6.46 -0.65
CA LEU A 13 11.89 6.75 -1.80
C LEU A 13 13.25 7.38 -1.46
N ALA A 14 13.41 7.96 -0.27
CA ALA A 14 14.61 8.64 0.19
C ALA A 14 15.58 7.71 0.97
N GLY A 15 15.42 6.39 0.86
CA GLY A 15 16.28 5.39 1.51
C GLY A 15 15.56 4.48 2.50
N GLY A 16 14.28 4.74 2.78
CA GLY A 16 13.48 3.90 3.67
C GLY A 16 13.30 2.47 3.17
N ILE A 17 13.39 2.22 1.85
CA ILE A 17 13.30 0.86 1.28
C ILE A 17 14.40 -0.04 1.84
N GLU A 18 15.62 0.50 1.92
CA GLU A 18 16.80 -0.20 2.36
C GLU A 18 16.87 -0.28 3.88
N THR A 19 16.49 0.79 4.57
CA THR A 19 16.70 0.94 6.02
C THR A 19 15.54 0.49 6.89
N ASP A 20 14.30 0.60 6.42
CA ASP A 20 13.13 0.30 7.26
C ASP A 20 13.02 -1.22 7.53
N THR A 21 12.56 -1.57 8.73
CA THR A 21 12.25 -2.94 9.09
C THR A 21 11.02 -3.47 8.35
N ALA A 22 10.85 -4.79 8.31
CA ALA A 22 9.65 -5.40 7.73
C ALA A 22 8.36 -4.86 8.39
N ASP A 23 8.36 -4.69 9.71
CA ASP A 23 7.25 -4.10 10.47
C ASP A 23 6.95 -2.67 10.01
N GLN A 24 7.97 -1.83 9.84
CA GLN A 24 7.80 -0.45 9.37
C GLN A 24 7.23 -0.40 7.96
N LEU A 25 7.73 -1.24 7.05
CA LEU A 25 7.22 -1.36 5.67
C LEU A 25 5.77 -1.87 5.65
N HIS A 26 5.44 -2.83 6.52
CA HIS A 26 4.09 -3.39 6.64
C HIS A 26 3.11 -2.32 7.11
N ASP A 27 3.41 -1.70 8.26
CA ASP A 27 2.54 -0.73 8.90
C ASP A 27 2.35 0.50 8.01
N ARG A 28 3.36 0.88 7.23
CA ARG A 28 3.27 1.94 6.24
C ARG A 28 2.24 1.61 5.15
N GLY A 29 2.23 0.38 4.63
CA GLY A 29 1.20 -0.07 3.68
C GLY A 29 -0.19 -0.13 4.30
N VAL A 30 -0.31 -0.66 5.52
CA VAL A 30 -1.57 -0.72 6.29
C VAL A 30 -2.15 0.68 6.49
N ARG A 31 -1.35 1.61 7.02
CA ARG A 31 -1.77 3.00 7.29
C ARG A 31 -2.23 3.72 6.03
N PHE A 32 -1.62 3.42 4.88
CA PHE A 32 -2.02 4.01 3.61
C PHE A 32 -3.45 3.62 3.25
N HIS A 33 -3.74 2.31 3.14
CA HIS A 33 -5.07 1.83 2.76
C HIS A 33 -6.13 2.17 3.81
N GLU A 34 -5.82 2.03 5.10
CA GLU A 34 -6.78 2.37 6.16
C GLU A 34 -7.14 3.85 6.17
N SER A 35 -6.15 4.75 6.04
CA SER A 35 -6.43 6.19 6.02
C SER A 35 -7.38 6.57 4.86
N LEU A 36 -7.21 5.95 3.68
CA LEU A 36 -8.09 6.19 2.53
C LEU A 36 -9.52 5.69 2.76
N VAL A 37 -9.68 4.52 3.38
CA VAL A 37 -11.00 3.96 3.69
C VAL A 37 -11.67 4.72 4.82
N GLU A 38 -10.93 5.15 5.85
CA GLU A 38 -11.42 5.98 6.95
C GLU A 38 -12.00 7.30 6.45
N ALA A 39 -11.44 7.88 5.39
CA ALA A 39 -11.98 9.08 4.76
C ALA A 39 -13.40 8.90 4.18
N SER A 40 -13.87 7.67 3.97
CA SER A 40 -15.25 7.41 3.54
C SER A 40 -16.29 7.59 4.66
N GLY A 41 -15.87 7.58 5.94
CA GLY A 41 -16.77 7.60 7.09
C GLY A 41 -17.65 6.35 7.24
N ASN A 42 -17.46 5.32 6.41
CA ASN A 42 -18.28 4.12 6.41
C ASN A 42 -17.67 3.04 7.33
N ALA A 43 -18.27 2.86 8.51
CA ALA A 43 -17.83 1.90 9.52
C ALA A 43 -17.68 0.46 8.98
N PHE A 44 -18.58 0.03 8.09
CA PHE A 44 -18.52 -1.30 7.48
C PHE A 44 -17.23 -1.50 6.66
N PHE A 45 -16.85 -0.51 5.85
CA PHE A 45 -15.60 -0.59 5.09
C PHE A 45 -14.37 -0.46 5.96
N ILE A 46 -14.42 0.40 6.98
CA ILE A 46 -13.31 0.57 7.94
C ILE A 46 -13.01 -0.74 8.67
N ASP A 47 -14.03 -1.44 9.16
CA ASP A 47 -13.85 -2.73 9.83
C ASP A 47 -13.37 -3.82 8.86
N THR A 48 -13.86 -3.78 7.62
CA THR A 48 -13.46 -4.71 6.56
C THR A 48 -11.98 -4.56 6.23
N ILE A 49 -11.47 -3.34 5.97
CA ILE A 49 -10.07 -3.15 5.61
C ILE A 49 -9.12 -3.55 6.75
N ARG A 50 -9.48 -3.23 8.00
CA ARG A 50 -8.71 -3.65 9.18
C ARG A 50 -8.61 -5.17 9.28
N ARG A 51 -9.69 -5.90 8.97
CA ARG A 51 -9.68 -7.37 8.94
C ARG A 51 -8.80 -7.92 7.82
N VAL A 52 -8.91 -7.35 6.62
CA VAL A 52 -8.07 -7.75 5.46
C VAL A 52 -6.59 -7.55 5.76
N ASN A 53 -6.22 -6.40 6.33
CA ASN A 53 -4.84 -6.09 6.68
C ASN A 53 -4.25 -7.08 7.70
N ARG A 54 -5.02 -7.47 8.72
CA ARG A 54 -4.60 -8.51 9.69
C ARG A 54 -4.30 -9.84 9.02
N VAL A 55 -5.16 -10.29 8.10
CA VAL A 55 -4.98 -11.56 7.39
C VAL A 55 -3.75 -11.52 6.46
N ARG A 56 -3.46 -10.36 5.86
CA ARG A 56 -2.35 -10.21 4.91
C ARG A 56 -0.97 -10.10 5.58
N ARG A 57 -0.87 -10.01 6.92
CA ARG A 57 0.41 -9.71 7.60
C ARG A 57 1.57 -10.62 7.17
N LEU A 58 1.42 -11.94 7.22
CA LEU A 58 2.47 -12.89 6.82
C LEU A 58 2.87 -12.75 5.34
N LEU A 59 1.89 -12.56 4.46
CA LEU A 59 2.12 -12.37 3.03
C LEU A 59 2.87 -11.07 2.76
N SER A 60 2.54 -10.00 3.50
CA SER A 60 3.24 -8.72 3.43
C SER A 60 4.73 -8.89 3.78
N TYR A 61 5.04 -9.66 4.83
CA TYR A 61 6.42 -9.89 5.28
C TYR A 61 7.22 -10.68 4.27
N ARG A 62 6.62 -11.74 3.71
CA ARG A 62 7.28 -12.52 2.67
C ARG A 62 7.51 -11.69 1.40
N SER A 63 6.53 -10.86 0.99
CA SER A 63 6.70 -9.97 -0.16
C SER A 63 7.79 -8.91 0.03
N MET A 64 8.16 -8.57 1.27
CA MET A 64 9.24 -7.62 1.57
C MET A 64 10.63 -8.13 1.25
N GLN A 65 10.80 -9.44 1.01
CA GLN A 65 12.07 -9.96 0.48
C GLN A 65 12.37 -9.37 -0.91
N HIS A 66 11.33 -8.91 -1.62
CA HIS A 66 11.41 -8.28 -2.94
C HIS A 66 11.35 -6.75 -2.84
N ARG A 67 12.36 -6.17 -2.19
CA ARG A 67 12.45 -4.72 -1.95
C ARG A 67 12.47 -3.88 -3.24
N GLU A 68 12.93 -4.46 -4.34
CA GLU A 68 13.02 -3.85 -5.66
C GLU A 68 11.69 -3.32 -6.21
N ARG A 69 10.55 -3.77 -5.66
CA ARG A 69 9.20 -3.37 -6.10
C ARG A 69 8.68 -2.10 -5.42
N TYR A 70 9.21 -1.79 -4.24
CA TYR A 70 8.75 -0.65 -3.45
C TYR A 70 8.91 0.73 -4.10
N PRO A 71 9.93 1.01 -4.95
CA PRO A 71 10.01 2.29 -5.64
C PRO A 71 8.80 2.53 -6.56
N GLU A 72 8.31 1.50 -7.24
CA GLU A 72 7.12 1.62 -8.08
C GLU A 72 5.85 1.78 -7.24
N HIS A 73 5.69 0.98 -6.18
CA HIS A 73 4.56 1.09 -5.27
C HIS A 73 4.45 2.50 -4.68
N ALA A 74 5.58 3.08 -4.25
CA ALA A 74 5.58 4.42 -3.68
C ALA A 74 5.18 5.50 -4.69
N ARG A 75 5.62 5.37 -5.94
CA ARG A 75 5.22 6.29 -7.02
C ARG A 75 3.73 6.16 -7.35
N GLN A 76 3.19 4.93 -7.39
CA GLN A 76 1.77 4.68 -7.60
C GLN A 76 0.92 5.30 -6.46
N HIS A 77 1.35 5.14 -5.21
CA HIS A 77 0.69 5.77 -4.06
C HIS A 77 0.72 7.30 -4.14
N LEU A 78 1.87 7.91 -4.47
CA LEU A 78 1.98 9.35 -4.67
C LEU A 78 1.03 9.85 -5.77
N HIS A 79 0.88 9.09 -6.86
CA HIS A 79 -0.05 9.42 -7.93
C HIS A 79 -1.52 9.38 -7.47
N ILE A 80 -1.91 8.34 -6.73
CA ILE A 80 -3.25 8.26 -6.12
C ILE A 80 -3.51 9.46 -5.20
N LEU A 81 -2.53 9.83 -4.37
CA LEU A 81 -2.64 10.98 -3.46
C LEU A 81 -2.74 12.32 -4.21
N ASP A 82 -2.06 12.47 -5.34
CA ASP A 82 -2.21 13.64 -6.22
C ASP A 82 -3.61 13.75 -6.82
N LEU A 83 -4.16 12.63 -7.31
CA LEU A 83 -5.53 12.58 -7.84
C LEU A 83 -6.56 12.93 -6.76
N LEU A 84 -6.42 12.35 -5.56
CA LEU A 84 -7.31 12.65 -4.42
C LEU A 84 -7.20 14.11 -3.97
N ALA A 85 -6.00 14.69 -3.94
CA ALA A 85 -5.81 16.10 -3.57
C ALA A 85 -6.47 17.08 -4.55
N ARG A 86 -6.71 16.63 -5.79
CA ARG A 86 -7.41 17.38 -6.85
C ARG A 86 -8.86 16.96 -7.00
N GLU A 87 -9.40 16.19 -6.05
CA GLU A 87 -10.77 15.67 -6.03
C GLU A 87 -11.14 14.78 -7.24
N ARG A 88 -10.13 14.19 -7.91
CA ARG A 88 -10.31 13.30 -9.06
C ARG A 88 -10.56 11.86 -8.61
N ASN A 89 -11.66 11.64 -7.89
CA ASN A 89 -11.95 10.37 -7.21
C ASN A 89 -12.08 9.17 -8.16
N GLU A 90 -12.68 9.35 -9.33
CA GLU A 90 -12.82 8.27 -10.33
C GLU A 90 -11.45 7.80 -10.84
N ALA A 91 -10.60 8.74 -11.26
CA ALA A 91 -9.24 8.44 -11.67
C ALA A 91 -8.40 7.81 -10.54
N ALA A 92 -8.57 8.29 -9.30
CA ALA A 92 -7.91 7.71 -8.13
C ALA A 92 -8.35 6.26 -7.89
N SER A 93 -9.63 5.95 -8.09
CA SER A 93 -10.19 4.60 -8.02
C SER A 93 -9.61 3.68 -9.10
N ASP A 94 -9.50 4.16 -10.34
CA ASP A 94 -8.90 3.41 -11.44
C ASP A 94 -7.42 3.13 -11.19
N MET A 95 -6.67 4.11 -10.70
CA MET A 95 -5.28 3.92 -10.32
C MET A 95 -5.14 2.94 -9.15
N MET A 96 -6.01 3.00 -8.14
CA MET A 96 -6.01 2.03 -7.05
C MET A 96 -6.27 0.60 -7.57
N ARG A 97 -7.22 0.44 -8.50
CA ARG A 97 -7.51 -0.86 -9.12
C ARG A 97 -6.28 -1.41 -9.86
N ALA A 98 -5.60 -0.58 -10.63
CA ALA A 98 -4.38 -0.98 -11.33
C ALA A 98 -3.24 -1.31 -10.37
N HIS A 99 -3.04 -0.51 -9.31
CA HIS A 99 -2.07 -0.78 -8.25
C HIS A 99 -2.29 -2.14 -7.56
N LEU A 100 -3.55 -2.46 -7.22
CA LEU A 100 -3.91 -3.74 -6.61
C LEU A 100 -3.68 -4.91 -7.55
N ARG A 101 -4.00 -4.76 -8.85
CA ARG A 101 -3.74 -5.79 -9.85
C ARG A 101 -2.24 -6.08 -10.00
N HIS A 102 -1.44 -5.03 -10.12
CA HIS A 102 0.02 -5.15 -10.18
C HIS A 102 0.57 -5.87 -8.94
N THR A 103 0.07 -5.51 -7.75
CA THR A 103 0.46 -6.17 -6.50
C THR A 103 0.10 -7.66 -6.48
N LEU A 104 -1.10 -8.02 -6.96
CA LEU A 104 -1.56 -9.40 -7.02
C LEU A 104 -0.74 -10.23 -8.01
N ASP A 105 -0.50 -9.72 -9.23
CA ASP A 105 0.32 -10.39 -10.24
C ASP A 105 1.73 -10.63 -9.69
N ALA A 106 2.28 -9.62 -9.03
CA ALA A 106 3.59 -9.69 -8.41
C ALA A 106 3.64 -10.72 -7.28
N ILE A 107 2.57 -10.89 -6.49
CA ILE A 107 2.48 -11.92 -5.44
C ILE A 107 2.32 -13.33 -6.04
N THR A 108 1.44 -13.51 -7.02
CA THR A 108 1.19 -14.80 -7.67
C THR A 108 2.44 -15.32 -8.37
N ASN A 109 3.23 -14.42 -8.97
CA ASN A 109 4.52 -14.76 -9.59
C ASN A 109 5.60 -15.15 -8.57
N ILE A 110 5.37 -14.93 -7.27
CA ILE A 110 6.21 -15.45 -6.20
C ILE A 110 5.52 -16.66 -5.54
N ALA A 111 4.97 -17.59 -6.33
CA ALA A 111 4.40 -18.84 -5.80
C ALA A 111 5.39 -19.60 -4.88
N SER A 112 6.70 -19.39 -5.02
CA SER A 112 7.74 -19.91 -4.12
C SER A 112 7.68 -19.37 -2.68
N ILE A 113 6.97 -18.27 -2.43
CA ILE A 113 6.74 -17.73 -1.07
C ILE A 113 5.71 -18.55 -0.29
N LEU A 114 4.87 -19.34 -0.96
CA LEU A 114 3.85 -20.17 -0.31
C LEU A 114 4.38 -21.56 0.06
N GLU A 115 5.56 -21.94 -0.41
CA GLU A 115 6.21 -23.19 -0.01
C GLU A 115 6.75 -23.08 1.43
N PRO A 116 6.63 -24.15 2.24
CA PRO A 116 7.02 -24.17 3.65
C PRO A 116 8.53 -24.02 3.88
#